data_AF-A0A0D7W974-F1
#
_entry.id   AF-A0A0D7W974-F1
#
_cell.length_a   1.000
_cell.length_b   1.000
_cell.length_c   1.000
_cell.angle_alpha   90.00
_cell.angle_beta   90.00
_cell.angle_gamma   90.00
#
_symmetry.space_group_name_H-M   'P 1'
#
loop_
_entity.id
_entity.type
_entity.pdbx_description
1 polymer ?
#
loop_
_entity_poly.entity_id
_entity_poly.type
_entity_poly.pdbx_seq_one_letter_code
_entity_poly.pdbx_strand_id
1 'polypeptide(L)'
;MELPSLVSSIQEKKFSSVDTLFKWLERIEETLKTLNYTQCAEVSGLRAQLAQQKFVINSKPNERKKRQISKALEIIHPAQAVVSQIVLPLEEKIEQARGLLKQILNVASSLGILPDATPQDFNSYVYNIWGILLAHDQLKNGMNNVKALIGMADGIQILAEEIDM
;
A
#
# COMPACT_ATOMS: atom_id res chain seq x y z
N MET A 1 -9.93 -1.95 -3.19
CA MET A 1 -9.84 -0.47 -3.19
C MET A 1 -11.23 0.13 -3.06
N GLU A 2 -11.47 0.98 -2.06
CA GLU A 2 -12.78 1.60 -1.78
C GLU A 2 -13.06 2.87 -2.62
N LEU A 3 -12.06 3.43 -3.29
CA LEU A 3 -12.19 4.70 -4.01
C LEU A 3 -13.03 4.60 -5.31
N PRO A 4 -12.88 3.57 -6.16
CA PRO A 4 -13.71 3.42 -7.35
C PRO A 4 -15.20 3.30 -7.01
N SER A 5 -15.55 2.55 -5.96
CA SER A 5 -16.95 2.42 -5.51
C SER A 5 -17.48 3.72 -4.90
N LEU A 6 -16.61 4.51 -4.26
CA LEU A 6 -16.93 5.85 -3.78
C LEU A 6 -17.23 6.83 -4.93
N VAL A 7 -16.42 6.82 -5.99
CA VAL A 7 -16.66 7.63 -7.20
C VAL A 7 -18.00 7.29 -7.84
N SER A 8 -18.29 5.99 -8.03
CA SER A 8 -19.59 5.55 -8.56
C SER A 8 -20.75 6.00 -7.67
N SER A 9 -20.59 5.93 -6.35
CA SER A 9 -21.63 6.38 -5.41
C SER A 9 -21.87 7.90 -5.47
N ILE A 10 -20.82 8.68 -5.70
CA ILE A 10 -20.91 10.15 -5.89
C ILE A 10 -21.60 10.48 -7.22
N GLN A 11 -21.30 9.73 -8.28
CA GLN A 11 -21.99 9.85 -9.58
C GLN A 11 -23.50 9.54 -9.45
N GLU A 12 -23.85 8.53 -8.65
CA GLU A 12 -25.24 8.18 -8.32
C GLU A 12 -25.91 9.18 -7.35
N LYS A 13 -25.20 10.24 -6.94
CA LYS A 13 -25.68 11.29 -6.01
C LYS A 13 -26.18 10.75 -4.67
N LYS A 14 -25.67 9.58 -4.27
CA LYS A 14 -25.99 8.96 -2.98
C LYS A 14 -25.62 9.92 -1.86
N PHE A 15 -26.56 10.16 -0.95
CA PHE A 15 -26.40 11.14 0.12
C PHE A 15 -25.26 10.76 1.07
N SER A 16 -25.03 9.47 1.29
CA SER A 16 -23.97 8.95 2.16
C SER A 16 -22.56 9.11 1.59
N SER A 17 -22.40 9.38 0.29
CA SER A 17 -21.08 9.34 -0.35
C SER A 17 -20.12 10.42 0.13
N VAL A 18 -20.63 11.59 0.52
CA VAL A 18 -19.82 12.67 1.09
C VAL A 18 -19.30 12.26 2.48
N ASP A 19 -20.14 11.63 3.29
CA ASP A 19 -19.72 11.14 4.61
C ASP A 19 -18.79 9.93 4.50
N THR A 20 -18.97 9.07 3.49
CA THR A 20 -18.02 8.00 3.18
C THR A 20 -16.66 8.56 2.80
N LEU A 21 -16.61 9.58 1.93
CA LEU A 21 -15.35 10.26 1.59
C LEU A 21 -14.69 10.89 2.81
N PHE A 22 -15.48 11.54 3.67
CA PHE A 22 -14.98 12.16 4.90
C PHE A 22 -14.34 11.12 5.83
N LYS A 23 -15.03 9.99 6.08
CA LYS A 23 -14.51 8.89 6.89
C LYS A 23 -13.28 8.23 6.27
N TRP A 24 -13.26 8.11 4.94
CA TRP A 24 -12.11 7.60 4.22
C TRP A 24 -10.89 8.52 4.41
N LEU A 25 -11.05 9.84 4.26
CA LEU A 25 -9.98 10.82 4.52
C LEU A 25 -9.49 10.76 5.97
N GLU A 26 -10.40 10.66 6.94
CA GLU A 26 -10.07 10.54 8.36
C GLU A 26 -9.25 9.28 8.67
N ARG A 27 -9.65 8.13 8.11
CA ARG A 27 -8.90 6.87 8.27
C ARG A 27 -7.51 6.96 7.65
N ILE A 28 -7.38 7.54 6.45
CA ILE A 28 -6.08 7.72 5.80
C ILE A 28 -5.20 8.67 6.61
N GLU A 29 -5.74 9.80 7.08
CA GLU A 29 -5.02 10.74 7.93
C GLU A 29 -4.46 10.06 9.18
N GLU A 30 -5.27 9.26 9.89
CA GLU A 30 -4.85 8.56 11.10
C GLU A 30 -3.80 7.48 10.81
N THR A 31 -3.96 6.71 9.73
CA THR A 31 -2.94 5.74 9.29
C THR A 31 -1.62 6.42 8.99
N LEU A 32 -1.64 7.49 8.21
CA LEU A 32 -0.43 8.23 7.83
C LEU A 32 0.24 8.86 9.04
N LYS A 33 -0.54 9.40 9.97
CA LYS A 33 -0.05 9.95 11.23
C LYS A 33 0.62 8.87 12.10
N THR A 34 -0.01 7.71 12.26
CA THR A 34 0.53 6.57 13.02
C THR A 34 1.87 6.10 12.43
N LEU A 35 2.00 6.16 11.10
CA LEU A 35 3.21 5.79 10.37
C LEU A 35 4.20 6.97 10.18
N ASN A 36 3.95 8.13 10.80
CA ASN A 36 4.78 9.33 10.71
C ASN A 36 5.01 9.89 9.29
N TYR A 37 4.05 9.70 8.38
CA TYR A 37 4.06 10.32 7.06
C TYR A 37 3.56 11.76 7.12
N THR A 38 4.34 12.70 6.55
CA THR A 38 4.00 14.14 6.50
C THR A 38 2.75 14.44 5.68
N GLN A 39 2.41 13.55 4.74
CA GLN A 39 1.21 13.58 3.91
C GLN A 39 -0.09 13.58 4.74
N CYS A 40 -0.04 13.19 6.03
CA CYS A 40 -1.20 13.32 6.92
C CYS A 40 -1.72 14.77 6.99
N ALA A 41 -0.83 15.78 6.93
CA ALA A 41 -1.22 17.18 6.92
C ALA A 41 -1.96 17.58 5.64
N GLU A 42 -1.54 17.04 4.49
CA GLU A 42 -2.20 17.29 3.20
C GLU A 42 -3.61 16.69 3.17
N VAL A 43 -3.76 15.45 3.67
CA VAL A 43 -5.07 14.81 3.84
C VAL A 43 -5.96 15.59 4.79
N SER A 44 -5.41 16.10 5.90
CA SER A 44 -6.12 16.96 6.84
C SER A 44 -6.63 18.25 6.17
N GLY A 45 -5.83 18.86 5.29
CA GLY A 45 -6.23 20.00 4.48
C GLY A 45 -7.38 19.69 3.52
N LEU A 46 -7.35 18.54 2.85
CA LEU A 46 -8.45 18.08 1.98
C LEU A 46 -9.73 17.82 2.78
N ARG A 47 -9.60 17.22 3.98
CA ARG A 47 -10.73 17.01 4.89
C ARG A 47 -11.31 18.33 5.39
N ALA A 48 -10.48 19.32 5.70
CA ALA A 48 -10.91 20.65 6.10
C ALA A 48 -11.69 21.37 4.97
N GLN A 49 -11.26 21.23 3.73
CA GLN A 49 -11.99 21.76 2.57
C GLN A 49 -13.39 21.13 2.41
N LEU A 50 -13.52 19.83 2.68
CA LEU A 50 -14.82 19.16 2.69
C LEU A 50 -15.68 19.61 3.88
N ALA A 51 -15.06 19.76 5.06
CA ALA A 51 -15.70 20.22 6.29
C ALA A 51 -16.23 21.65 6.18
N GLN A 52 -15.55 22.53 5.45
CA GLN A 52 -15.99 23.93 5.24
C GLN A 52 -17.43 24.00 4.70
N GLN A 53 -17.80 23.06 3.83
CA GLN A 53 -19.15 22.98 3.26
C GLN A 53 -20.22 22.57 4.31
N LYS A 54 -19.81 22.08 5.49
CA LYS A 54 -20.70 21.82 6.62
C LYS A 54 -20.99 23.08 7.45
N PHE A 55 -20.14 24.12 7.40
CA PHE A 55 -20.26 25.33 8.22
C PHE A 55 -20.86 26.53 7.48
N VAL A 56 -21.39 26.37 6.26
CA VAL A 56 -22.05 27.46 5.54
C VAL A 56 -23.44 27.73 6.16
N ILE A 57 -23.53 28.80 6.94
CA ILE A 57 -24.67 29.06 7.85
C ILE A 57 -25.97 29.48 7.13
N ASN A 58 -25.91 29.90 5.85
CA ASN A 58 -27.07 30.53 5.18
C ASN A 58 -27.50 29.89 3.84
N SER A 59 -27.17 28.62 3.59
CA SER A 59 -27.53 27.92 2.34
C SER A 59 -28.75 27.01 2.51
N LYS A 60 -29.67 27.01 1.53
CA LYS A 60 -30.76 26.03 1.46
C LYS A 60 -30.19 24.60 1.48
N PRO A 61 -30.87 23.62 2.11
CA PRO A 61 -30.35 22.24 2.21
C PRO A 61 -29.90 21.63 0.87
N ASN A 62 -30.67 21.87 -0.20
CA ASN A 62 -30.34 21.37 -1.54
C ASN A 62 -29.10 22.03 -2.16
N GLU A 63 -28.88 23.31 -1.91
CA GLU A 63 -27.69 24.04 -2.40
C GLU A 63 -26.45 23.62 -1.63
N ARG A 64 -26.57 23.45 -0.31
CA ARG A 64 -25.51 22.89 0.54
C ARG A 64 -25.09 21.51 0.03
N LYS A 65 -26.05 20.64 -0.29
CA LYS A 65 -25.78 19.31 -0.83
C LYS A 65 -25.05 19.36 -2.18
N LYS A 66 -25.50 20.21 -3.10
CA LYS A 66 -24.83 20.37 -4.41
C LYS A 66 -23.38 20.82 -4.25
N ARG A 67 -23.12 21.77 -3.35
CA ARG A 67 -21.77 22.25 -3.02
C ARG A 67 -20.91 21.15 -2.40
N GLN A 68 -21.45 20.37 -1.48
CA GLN A 68 -20.74 19.23 -0.88
C GLN A 68 -20.35 18.17 -1.92
N ILE A 69 -21.26 17.81 -2.82
CA ILE A 69 -20.96 16.85 -3.90
C ILE A 69 -19.92 17.43 -4.87
N SER A 70 -20.06 18.70 -5.27
CA SER A 70 -19.07 19.38 -6.12
C SER A 70 -17.69 19.35 -5.46
N LYS A 71 -17.64 19.70 -4.17
CA LYS A 71 -16.38 19.72 -3.44
C LYS A 71 -15.80 18.33 -3.26
N ALA A 72 -16.63 17.32 -3.03
CA ALA A 72 -16.20 15.92 -2.99
C ALA A 72 -15.54 15.51 -4.32
N LEU A 73 -16.14 15.83 -5.47
CA LEU A 73 -15.57 15.54 -6.78
C LEU A 73 -14.22 16.25 -7.00
N GLU A 74 -14.08 17.49 -6.54
CA GLU A 74 -12.83 18.25 -6.63
C GLU A 74 -11.69 17.62 -5.81
N ILE A 75 -11.98 17.06 -4.64
CA ILE A 75 -10.94 16.57 -3.72
C ILE A 75 -10.59 15.09 -3.88
N ILE A 76 -11.42 14.28 -4.57
CA ILE A 76 -11.14 12.84 -4.77
C ILE A 76 -9.79 12.62 -5.43
N HIS A 77 -9.54 13.29 -6.56
CA HIS A 77 -8.30 13.09 -7.31
C HIS A 77 -7.07 13.57 -6.52
N PRO A 78 -7.06 14.78 -5.91
CA PRO A 78 -6.02 15.18 -4.98
C PRO A 78 -5.79 14.16 -3.86
N ALA A 79 -6.85 13.66 -3.22
CA ALA A 79 -6.70 12.73 -2.12
C ALA A 79 -6.14 11.36 -2.58
N GLN A 80 -6.53 10.90 -3.76
CA GLN A 80 -5.92 9.73 -4.39
C GLN A 80 -4.44 9.96 -4.66
N ALA A 81 -4.07 11.12 -5.20
CA ALA A 81 -2.69 11.45 -5.52
C ALA A 81 -1.79 11.40 -4.27
N VAL A 82 -2.27 11.92 -3.13
CA VAL A 82 -1.53 11.85 -1.85
C VAL A 82 -1.25 10.41 -1.44
N VAL A 83 -2.24 9.52 -1.56
CA VAL A 83 -2.06 8.10 -1.23
C VAL A 83 -1.11 7.44 -2.25
N SER A 84 -1.27 7.72 -3.54
CA SER A 84 -0.42 7.17 -4.60
C SER A 84 1.05 7.56 -4.47
N GLN A 85 1.36 8.76 -3.98
CA GLN A 85 2.74 9.18 -3.73
C GLN A 85 3.48 8.30 -2.71
N ILE A 86 2.74 7.61 -1.84
CA ILE A 86 3.30 6.71 -0.83
C ILE A 86 3.27 5.27 -1.32
N VAL A 87 2.15 4.85 -1.90
CA VAL A 87 1.95 3.45 -2.31
C VAL A 87 2.83 3.08 -3.50
N LEU A 88 2.93 3.93 -4.53
CA LEU A 88 3.67 3.58 -5.75
C LEU A 88 5.16 3.29 -5.49
N PRO A 89 5.91 4.12 -4.72
CA PRO A 89 7.30 3.79 -4.40
C PRO A 89 7.46 2.51 -3.56
N LEU A 90 6.46 2.15 -2.75
CA LEU A 90 6.48 0.89 -2.00
C LEU A 90 6.25 -0.31 -2.91
N GLU A 91 5.28 -0.23 -3.83
CA GLU A 91 5.03 -1.24 -4.85
C GLU A 91 6.27 -1.47 -5.73
N GLU A 92 6.94 -0.39 -6.15
CA GLU A 92 8.18 -0.49 -6.93
C GLU A 92 9.30 -1.21 -6.15
N LYS A 93 9.45 -0.93 -4.84
CA LYS A 93 10.44 -1.63 -4.00
C LYS A 93 10.12 -3.12 -3.85
N ILE A 94 8.84 -3.45 -3.68
CA ILE A 94 8.38 -4.85 -3.58
C ILE A 94 8.67 -5.59 -4.89
N GLU A 95 8.36 -4.99 -6.04
CA GLU A 95 8.58 -5.63 -7.33
C GLU A 95 10.08 -5.78 -7.65
N GLN A 96 10.89 -4.78 -7.31
CA GLN A 96 12.35 -4.88 -7.41
C GLN A 96 12.90 -6.02 -6.53
N ALA A 97 12.44 -6.11 -5.27
CA ALA A 97 12.85 -7.18 -4.37
C ALA A 97 12.41 -8.56 -4.88
N ARG A 98 11.19 -8.69 -5.40
CA ARG A 98 10.67 -9.91 -6.03
C ARG A 98 11.52 -10.33 -7.24
N GLY A 99 11.85 -9.39 -8.13
CA GLY A 99 12.72 -9.63 -9.26
C GLY A 99 14.12 -10.12 -8.86
N LEU A 100 14.71 -9.51 -7.82
CA LEU A 100 16.00 -9.95 -7.26
C LEU A 100 15.91 -11.35 -6.66
N LEU A 101 14.87 -11.65 -5.87
CA LEU A 101 14.68 -12.98 -5.28
C LEU A 101 14.52 -14.06 -6.35
N LYS A 102 13.76 -13.81 -7.42
CA LYS A 102 13.65 -14.73 -8.56
C LYS A 102 15.02 -15.02 -9.20
N GLN A 103 15.83 -13.99 -9.43
CA GLN A 103 17.17 -14.16 -9.98
C GLN A 103 18.06 -14.98 -9.05
N ILE A 104 18.01 -14.69 -7.74
CA ILE A 104 18.78 -15.41 -6.72
C ILE A 104 18.36 -16.88 -6.65
N LEU A 105 17.06 -17.18 -6.65
CA LEU A 105 16.52 -18.53 -6.66
C LEU A 105 16.94 -19.32 -7.89
N ASN A 106 16.93 -18.70 -9.08
CA ASN A 106 17.39 -19.34 -10.30
C ASN A 106 18.88 -19.73 -10.23
N VAL A 107 19.72 -18.83 -9.71
CA VAL A 107 21.14 -19.15 -9.50
C VAL A 107 21.30 -20.25 -8.45
N ALA A 108 20.58 -20.18 -7.31
CA ALA A 108 20.64 -21.19 -6.27
C ALA A 108 20.22 -22.58 -6.77
N SER A 109 19.16 -22.65 -7.60
CA SER A 109 18.72 -23.88 -8.25
C SER A 109 19.79 -24.44 -9.19
N SER A 110 20.43 -23.58 -10.00
CA SER A 110 21.52 -24.00 -10.89
C SER A 110 22.77 -24.52 -10.15
N LEU A 111 23.01 -24.03 -8.93
CA LEU A 111 24.10 -24.46 -8.06
C LEU A 111 23.75 -25.72 -7.25
N GLY A 112 22.49 -26.16 -7.26
CA GLY A 112 22.03 -27.33 -6.49
C GLY A 112 22.11 -27.15 -4.98
N ILE A 113 22.08 -25.90 -4.48
CA ILE A 113 22.21 -25.59 -3.05
C ILE A 113 20.86 -25.51 -2.32
N LEU A 114 19.74 -25.60 -3.05
CA LEU A 114 18.41 -25.58 -2.47
C LEU A 114 18.09 -26.97 -1.88
N PRO A 115 17.65 -27.04 -0.62
CA PRO A 115 17.28 -28.30 0.01
C PRO A 115 15.97 -28.84 -0.60
N ASP A 116 15.78 -30.16 -0.56
CA ASP A 116 14.51 -30.77 -0.93
C ASP A 116 13.40 -30.31 0.03
N ALA A 117 12.20 -30.07 -0.51
CA ALA A 117 11.06 -29.65 0.28
C ALA A 117 10.70 -30.70 1.34
N THR A 118 10.89 -30.37 2.62
CA THR A 118 10.49 -31.24 3.73
C THR A 118 8.99 -31.07 4.02
N PRO A 119 8.18 -32.15 4.01
CA PRO A 119 6.70 -32.06 4.05
C PRO A 119 6.06 -31.46 5.31
N GLN A 120 6.83 -31.23 6.38
CA GLN A 120 6.26 -31.06 7.72
C GLN A 120 6.18 -29.61 8.21
N ASP A 121 6.90 -28.65 7.60
CA ASP A 121 6.71 -27.21 7.89
C ASP A 121 7.27 -26.31 6.79
N PHE A 122 6.37 -25.74 5.98
CA PHE A 122 6.72 -24.81 4.90
C PHE A 122 7.40 -23.54 5.43
N ASN A 123 6.98 -23.02 6.59
CA ASN A 123 7.58 -21.81 7.15
C ASN A 123 9.04 -22.07 7.51
N SER A 124 9.31 -23.15 8.25
CA SER A 124 10.68 -23.55 8.59
C SER A 124 11.55 -23.79 7.35
N TYR A 125 10.96 -24.34 6.28
CA TYR A 125 11.64 -24.53 5.00
C TYR A 125 12.03 -23.18 4.35
N VAL A 126 11.13 -22.20 4.28
CA VAL A 126 11.43 -20.87 3.73
C VAL A 126 12.51 -20.16 4.55
N TYR A 127 12.45 -20.23 5.88
CA TYR A 127 13.50 -19.67 6.75
C TYR A 127 14.86 -20.34 6.53
N ASN A 128 14.88 -21.66 6.31
CA ASN A 128 16.11 -22.38 5.99
C ASN A 128 16.71 -21.92 4.65
N ILE A 129 15.89 -21.83 3.60
CA ILE A 129 16.33 -21.31 2.29
C ILE A 129 16.88 -19.90 2.44
N TRP A 130 16.17 -19.01 3.14
CA TRP A 130 16.65 -17.66 3.39
C TRP A 130 18.05 -17.65 4.04
N GLY A 131 18.27 -18.51 5.03
CA GLY A 131 19.57 -18.70 5.68
C GLY A 131 20.66 -19.16 4.72
N ILE A 132 20.37 -20.16 3.88
CA ILE A 132 21.30 -20.70 2.87
C ILE A 132 21.69 -19.60 1.87
N LEU A 133 20.71 -18.87 1.33
CA LEU A 133 20.95 -17.81 0.35
C LEU A 133 21.79 -16.66 0.94
N LEU A 134 21.57 -16.32 2.21
CA LEU A 134 22.33 -15.27 2.90
C LEU A 134 23.77 -15.70 3.24
N ALA A 135 23.99 -17.00 3.48
CA ALA A 135 25.30 -17.56 3.80
C ALA A 135 26.18 -17.79 2.55
N HIS A 136 25.58 -17.92 1.37
CA HIS A 136 26.29 -18.22 0.13
C HIS A 136 27.01 -17.00 -0.45
N ASP A 137 28.33 -17.07 -0.63
CA ASP A 137 29.17 -15.92 -1.02
C ASP A 137 28.73 -15.19 -2.29
N GLN A 138 28.24 -15.93 -3.30
CA GLN A 138 27.77 -15.33 -4.56
C GLN A 138 26.39 -14.65 -4.45
N LEU A 139 25.55 -15.08 -3.50
CA LEU A 139 24.15 -14.65 -3.40
C LEU A 139 23.93 -13.65 -2.27
N LYS A 140 24.81 -13.65 -1.27
CA LYS A 140 24.78 -12.80 -0.09
C LYS A 140 24.61 -11.31 -0.42
N ASN A 141 25.30 -10.82 -1.44
CA ASN A 141 25.17 -9.41 -1.86
C ASN A 141 23.76 -9.10 -2.37
N GLY A 142 23.17 -9.99 -3.18
CA GLY A 142 21.79 -9.86 -3.64
C GLY A 142 20.79 -9.92 -2.49
N MET A 143 20.97 -10.85 -1.55
CA MET A 143 20.12 -10.97 -0.36
C MET A 143 20.21 -9.77 0.57
N ASN A 144 21.40 -9.20 0.73
CA ASN A 144 21.59 -7.95 1.49
C ASN A 144 20.87 -6.77 0.82
N ASN A 145 20.86 -6.70 -0.51
CA ASN A 145 20.11 -5.68 -1.24
C ASN A 145 18.60 -5.84 -1.03
N VAL A 146 18.06 -7.07 -1.09
CA VAL A 146 16.65 -7.35 -0.76
C VAL A 146 16.32 -6.89 0.66
N LYS A 147 17.17 -7.25 1.64
CA LYS A 147 17.01 -6.83 3.04
C LYS A 147 17.04 -5.31 3.20
N ALA A 148 17.87 -4.61 2.43
CA ALA A 148 17.94 -3.14 2.47
C ALA A 148 16.70 -2.48 1.83
N LEU A 149 16.09 -3.11 0.81
CA LEU A 149 14.93 -2.57 0.11
C LEU A 149 13.63 -2.67 0.92
N ILE A 150 13.36 -3.84 1.49
CA ILE A 150 12.06 -4.16 2.11
C ILE A 150 12.17 -4.78 3.52
N GLY A 151 13.38 -5.03 4.02
CA GLY A 151 13.56 -5.71 5.30
C GLY A 151 13.46 -7.23 5.19
N MET A 152 13.76 -7.92 6.30
CA MET A 152 13.83 -9.38 6.33
C MET A 152 12.46 -10.04 6.34
N ALA A 153 11.51 -9.53 7.12
CA ALA A 153 10.18 -10.13 7.25
C ALA A 153 9.43 -10.14 5.90
N ASP A 154 9.37 -8.99 5.23
CA ASP A 154 8.73 -8.87 3.92
C ASP A 154 9.50 -9.68 2.85
N GLY A 155 10.83 -9.69 2.92
CA GLY A 155 11.65 -10.51 2.02
C GLY A 155 11.38 -12.01 2.15
N ILE A 156 11.18 -12.51 3.37
CA ILE A 156 10.83 -13.92 3.63
C ILE A 156 9.42 -14.22 3.12
N GLN A 157 8.48 -13.30 3.28
CA GLN A 157 7.12 -13.48 2.75
C GLN A 157 7.12 -13.57 1.21
N ILE A 158 7.84 -12.66 0.54
CA ILE A 158 7.97 -12.72 -0.93
C ILE A 158 8.67 -14.02 -1.34
N LEU A 159 9.72 -14.44 -0.63
CA LEU A 159 10.40 -15.70 -0.90
C LEU A 159 9.44 -16.89 -0.79
N ALA A 160 8.57 -16.91 0.23
CA ALA A 160 7.56 -17.95 0.38
C ALA A 160 6.60 -17.99 -0.82
N GLU A 161 6.09 -16.83 -1.24
CA GLU A 161 5.22 -16.72 -2.42
C GLU A 161 5.91 -17.24 -3.70
N GLU A 162 7.20 -16.96 -3.87
CA GLU A 162 7.96 -17.39 -5.07
C GLU A 162 8.34 -18.88 -5.07
N ILE A 163 8.33 -19.54 -3.90
CA ILE A 163 8.60 -20.98 -3.78
C ILE A 163 7.33 -21.81 -3.95
N ASP A 164 6.17 -21.28 -3.55
CA ASP A 164 4.86 -21.94 -3.66
C ASP A 164 4.26 -21.88 -5.09
N MET A 165 4.77 -20.97 -5.94
CA MET A 165 4.40 -20.84 -7.36
C MET A 165 5.15 -21.80 -8.27
#